data_AF-A0A916J5W5-F1
#
_entry.id   AF-A0A916J5W5-F1
#
_cell.length_a   1.000
_cell.length_b   1.000
_cell.length_c   1.000
_cell.angle_alpha   90.00
_cell.angle_beta   90.00
_cell.angle_gamma   90.00
#
_symmetry.space_group_name_H-M   'P 1'
#
loop_
_entity.id
_entity.type
_entity.pdbx_description
1 polymer ?
#
loop_
_entity_poly.entity_id
_entity_poly.type
_entity_poly.pdbx_seq_one_letter_code
_entity_poly.pdbx_strand_id
1 'polypeptide(L)' 'MENKTARLTILIDPRKKKLFEDICAEHDITPSQVVRKAISQYIFDNAGSRQLPTWLKMPK' A
#
# COMPACT_ATOMS: atom_id res chain seq x y z
N MET A 1 11.13 -21.13 6.14
CA MET A 1 11.17 -19.88 5.35
C MET A 1 9.79 -19.67 4.77
N GLU A 2 8.92 -18.98 5.50
CA GLU A 2 7.52 -18.78 5.07
C GLU A 2 7.47 -17.80 3.88
N ASN A 3 6.69 -18.17 2.86
CA ASN A 3 6.34 -17.33 1.71
C ASN A 3 5.55 -16.09 2.19
N LYS A 4 6.24 -15.07 2.71
CA LYS A 4 5.62 -13.86 3.28
C LYS A 4 5.19 -12.83 2.23
N THR A 5 5.35 -13.12 0.93
CA THR A 5 5.05 -12.18 -0.15
C THR A 5 4.10 -12.79 -1.17
N ALA A 6 2.87 -12.28 -1.21
CA ALA A 6 1.90 -12.53 -2.28
C ALA A 6 1.96 -11.39 -3.30
N ARG A 7 1.72 -11.69 -4.58
CA ARG A 7 1.69 -10.69 -5.66
C ARG A 7 0.26 -10.15 -5.82
N LEU A 8 0.11 -8.83 -5.76
CA LEU A 8 -1.13 -8.13 -6.10
C LEU A 8 -0.91 -7.36 -7.41
N THR A 9 -1.70 -7.66 -8.44
CA THR A 9 -1.66 -6.96 -9.73
C THR A 9 -2.87 -6.05 -9.84
N ILE A 10 -2.65 -4.76 -10.12
CA ILE A 10 -3.70 -3.75 -10.26
C ILE A 10 -3.53 -3.09 -11.63
N LEU A 11 -4.60 -3.01 -12.40
CA LEU A 11 -4.64 -2.23 -13.63
C LEU A 11 -5.02 -0.80 -13.31
N ILE A 12 -4.22 0.15 -13.79
CA ILE A 12 -4.47 1.59 -13.66
C ILE A 12 -4.26 2.26 -15.00
N ASP A 13 -4.97 3.37 -15.21
CA ASP A 13 -4.78 4.21 -16.39
C ASP A 13 -3.30 4.65 -16.53
N PRO A 14 -2.71 4.62 -17.74
CA PRO A 14 -1.30 4.96 -17.94
C PRO A 14 -0.94 6.41 -17.59
N ARG A 15 -1.87 7.36 -17.73
CA ARG A 15 -1.63 8.76 -17.35
C ARG A 15 -1.58 8.89 -15.83
N LYS A 16 -2.49 8.22 -15.12
CA LYS A 16 -2.46 8.14 -13.65
C LYS A 16 -1.20 7.45 -13.14
N LYS A 17 -0.77 6.35 -13.79
CA LYS A 17 0.48 5.65 -13.46
C LYS A 17 1.67 6.60 -13.52
N LYS A 18 1.81 7.34 -14.62
CA LYS A 18 2.92 8.28 -14.82
C LYS A 18 2.94 9.36 -13.73
N LEU A 19 1.79 9.99 -13.47
CA LEU A 19 1.69 11.03 -12.42
C LEU A 19 2.02 10.47 -11.03
N PHE A 20 1.54 9.26 -10.73
CA PHE A 20 1.84 8.61 -9.46
C PHE A 20 3.34 8.32 -9.29
N GLU A 21 3.99 7.84 -10.35
CA GLU A 21 5.44 7.59 -10.35
C GLU A 21 6.25 8.88 -10.20
N ASP A 22 5.81 9.98 -10.82
CA ASP A 22 6.44 11.30 -10.74
C ASP A 22 6.40 11.84 -9.29
N ILE A 23 5.22 11.86 -8.67
CA ILE A 23 5.04 12.26 -7.27
C ILE A 23 5.89 11.37 -6.34
N CYS A 24 5.90 10.06 -6.58
CA CYS A 24 6.72 9.15 -5.77
C CYS A 24 8.22 9.52 -5.88
N ALA A 25 8.70 9.83 -7.08
CA ALA A 25 10.08 10.23 -7.31
C ALA A 25 10.43 11.58 -6.66
N GLU A 26 9.54 12.57 -6.69
CA GLU A 26 9.72 13.87 -6.00
C GLU A 26 9.91 13.70 -4.49
N HIS A 27 9.26 12.70 -3.91
CA HIS A 27 9.30 12.41 -2.47
C HIS A 27 10.36 11.36 -2.08
N ASP A 28 11.22 10.91 -2.99
CA ASP A 28 12.22 9.84 -2.78
C ASP A 28 11.62 8.54 -2.21
N ILE A 29 10.42 8.19 -2.67
CA ILE A 29 9.71 6.97 -2.27
C ILE A 29 9.31 6.14 -3.49
N THR A 30 9.14 4.83 -3.28
CA THR A 30 8.69 3.94 -4.35
C THR A 30 7.16 3.81 -4.37
N PRO A 31 6.55 3.63 -5.56
CA PRO A 31 5.12 3.34 -5.70
C PRO A 31 4.65 2.19 -4.79
N SER A 32 5.49 1.16 -4.62
CA SER A 32 5.18 0.01 -3.75
C SER A 32 5.12 0.38 -2.27
N GLN A 33 5.95 1.30 -1.79
CA GLN A 33 5.88 1.78 -0.40
C GLN A 33 4.57 2.54 -0.16
N VAL A 34 4.17 3.39 -1.10
CA VAL A 34 2.91 4.15 -1.01
C VAL A 34 1.70 3.22 -1.06
N VAL A 35 1.65 2.28 -2.01
CA VAL A 35 0.55 1.31 -2.13
C VAL A 35 0.44 0.44 -0.89
N ARG A 36 1.57 -0.03 -0.31
CA ARG A 36 1.54 -0.78 0.95
C ARG A 36 0.96 0.04 2.10
N LYS A 37 1.37 1.31 2.24
CA LYS A 37 0.83 2.21 3.27
C LYS A 37 -0.68 2.43 3.07
N ALA A 38 -1.11 2.65 1.82
CA ALA A 38 -2.52 2.84 1.48
C ALA A 38 -3.36 1.58 1.79
N ILE A 39 -2.86 0.39 1.45
CA ILE A 39 -3.52 -0.88 1.79
C ILE A 39 -3.66 -1.04 3.31
N SER A 40 -2.58 -0.83 4.06
CA SER A 40 -2.61 -0.93 5.53
C SER A 40 -3.58 0.07 6.15
N GLN A 41 -3.58 1.33 5.67
CA GLN A 41 -4.50 2.35 6.13
C GLN A 41 -5.95 1.99 5.82
N TYR A 42 -6.24 1.51 4.61
CA TYR A 42 -7.58 1.12 4.21
C TYR A 42 -8.11 -0.05 5.06
N ILE A 43 -7.27 -1.07 5.31
CA ILE A 43 -7.63 -2.20 6.19
C ILE A 43 -7.93 -1.69 7.61
N PHE A 44 -7.09 -0.80 8.14
CA PHE A 44 -7.27 -0.25 9.47
C PHE A 44 -8.58 0.54 9.60
N ASP A 45 -8.82 1.46 8.66
CA ASP A 45 -9.99 2.32 8.62
C ASP A 45 -11.31 1.52 8.43
N ASN A 46 -11.24 0.38 7.72
CA ASN A 46 -12.39 -0.45 7.37
C ASN A 46 -12.44 -1.80 8.12
N ALA A 47 -11.67 -1.94 9.20
CA ALA A 47 -11.59 -3.18 9.96
C ALA A 47 -12.93 -3.54 10.63
N GLY A 48 -13.72 -2.55 11.02
CA GLY A 48 -14.93 -2.74 11.81
C GLY A 48 -14.64 -3.52 13.10
N SER A 49 -15.40 -4.57 13.37
CA SER A 49 -15.21 -5.44 14.54
C SER A 49 -14.18 -6.56 14.35
N ARG A 50 -13.39 -6.54 13.26
CA ARG A 50 -12.37 -7.56 13.01
C ARG A 50 -11.19 -7.36 13.96
N GLN A 51 -10.69 -8.45 14.54
CA GLN A 51 -9.44 -8.41 15.28
C GLN A 51 -8.29 -8.14 14.31
N LEU A 52 -7.60 -7.02 14.50
CA LEU A 52 -6.44 -6.66 13.71
C LEU A 52 -5.18 -7.33 14.30
N PRO A 53 -4.35 -7.97 13.47
CA PRO A 53 -3.14 -8.62 13.96
C PRO A 53 -2.07 -7.59 14.36
N THR A 54 -1.22 -7.97 15.31
CA THR A 54 -0.20 -7.09 15.92
C THR A 54 0.87 -6.58 14.95
N TRP A 55 1.02 -7.20 13.78
CA TRP A 55 1.94 -6.75 12.74
C TRP A 55 1.37 -5.64 11.85
N LEU A 56 0.04 -5.42 11.85
CA LEU A 56 -0.61 -4.32 11.14
C LEU A 56 -0.50 -3.05 11.98
N LYS A 57 0.69 -2.43 11.95
CA LYS A 57 0.93 -1.18 12.67
C LYS A 57 0.26 -0.01 11.96
N MET A 58 -0.36 0.90 12.72
CA MET A 58 -0.82 2.17 12.18
C MET A 58 0.38 2.89 11.55
N PRO A 59 0.25 3.45 10.32
CA PRO A 59 1.27 4.36 9.84
C PRO A 59 1.33 5.56 10.80
N LYS A 60 2.52 5.80 11.36
CA LYS A 60 2.81 7.03 12.11
C LYS A 60 2.83 8.22 11.15
#